data_AF-A0A0M4EBE2-F1
#
_entry.id   AF-A0A0M4EBE2-F1
#
_cell.length_a   1.000
_cell.length_b   1.000
_cell.length_c   1.000
_cell.angle_alpha   90.00
_cell.angle_beta   90.00
_cell.angle_gamma   90.00
#
_symmetry.space_group_name_H-M   'P 1'
#
loop_
_entity.id
_entity.type
_entity.pdbx_description
1 polymer ?
#
loop_
_entity_poly.entity_id
_entity_poly.type
_entity_poly.pdbx_seq_one_letter_code
_entity_poly.pdbx_strand_id
1 'polypeptide(L)'
;AAAAAAVAVTVKATPTTPTPLTICQPPGPTPAYQRLTKALQSDPRCGHEVTIGRRIGLYRFCGDIGRGNFSKVKLAVHQLTRDKVAIKVVDLDRAGLDAKALRMLSSEIATLECVHHPNILRLFEVVETLGRVYLVTEWIRGGELYNHITQGGPLREIHAAPLFKQLLLAVKHMHSLGYVHRDIKAENVLLLSEDRLKLADFGFSTQLINGANQKLDTFCGSPPYAAPELFSDDHYIGAPVDVWALGILLYFMVVGNMPFRAPTIPGLKAAILKGDYLLPGQLSLPCIRLIQRILIHVPAQRPTIDDMLNSQFVSCPKLSVELMQQELNLHSKPAKRNIFWVRKSHRLSKTASLRERYTELVKKPAISMNTRQQDELFTQSFLQPIELNSQEQPVLLNSSKELEAIGESKQRAGTARRYLFCGTLKKKITPIETEPEKQLSNGMMPPAKLSPWSIEVADDCPLFKNYDAETGGCVMLPTNTDDLSQLCALEFEARQLLAELGVTSQMLINAIPSGPRSDIIGAYRIVVNRLQKQSWLARKHVEMALHLEPKPEKRIERQCCIL
;
A
#
# COMPACT_ATOMS: atom_id res chain seq x y z
N ALA A 1 2.58 -36.82 113.54
CA ALA A 1 1.60 -36.30 112.56
C ALA A 1 2.21 -35.06 111.91
N ALA A 2 2.06 -34.97 110.58
CA ALA A 2 2.32 -33.84 109.69
C ALA A 2 3.78 -33.33 109.56
N ALA A 3 4.42 -33.79 108.48
CA ALA A 3 5.53 -33.13 107.82
C ALA A 3 5.02 -32.38 106.57
N ALA A 4 5.71 -31.26 106.29
CA ALA A 4 6.03 -30.73 104.96
C ALA A 4 4.87 -30.21 104.07
N ALA A 5 5.08 -29.28 103.15
CA ALA A 5 6.14 -28.32 102.87
C ALA A 5 5.63 -27.46 101.70
N ALA A 6 6.27 -26.30 101.53
CA ALA A 6 5.96 -25.28 100.55
C ALA A 6 6.03 -25.77 99.08
N VAL A 7 5.15 -25.19 98.27
CA VAL A 7 5.01 -25.39 96.83
C VAL A 7 6.08 -24.59 96.08
N ALA A 8 6.92 -25.27 95.31
CA ALA A 8 7.79 -24.68 94.28
C ALA A 8 7.31 -25.16 92.90
N VAL A 9 6.97 -24.21 92.03
CA VAL A 9 6.48 -24.46 90.66
C VAL A 9 7.67 -24.57 89.71
N THR A 10 7.80 -25.71 89.05
CA THR A 10 8.75 -25.99 87.97
C THR A 10 8.13 -25.65 86.61
N VAL A 11 8.81 -24.86 85.79
CA VAL A 11 8.50 -24.70 84.36
C VAL A 11 9.66 -25.27 83.54
N LYS A 12 9.34 -26.26 82.69
CA LYS A 12 10.26 -26.99 81.80
C LYS A 12 10.67 -26.13 80.59
N ALA A 13 11.94 -26.25 80.22
CA ALA A 13 12.54 -25.68 79.01
C ALA A 13 12.12 -26.43 77.73
N THR A 14 11.92 -25.70 76.64
CA THR A 14 11.78 -26.20 75.26
C THR A 14 12.93 -25.67 74.39
N PRO A 15 13.53 -26.48 73.50
CA PRO A 15 14.68 -26.05 72.69
C PRO A 15 14.24 -25.21 71.48
N THR A 16 14.87 -24.05 71.30
CA THR A 16 14.72 -23.17 70.14
C THR A 16 15.56 -23.65 68.97
N THR A 17 14.93 -23.94 67.83
CA THR A 17 15.56 -24.18 66.53
C THR A 17 16.11 -22.87 65.94
N PRO A 18 17.33 -22.85 65.37
CA PRO A 18 17.87 -21.67 64.70
C PRO A 18 17.19 -21.46 63.34
N THR A 19 16.76 -20.22 63.09
CA THR A 19 16.24 -19.72 61.81
C THR A 19 17.29 -19.88 60.71
N PRO A 20 16.93 -20.37 59.50
CA PRO A 20 17.89 -20.51 58.41
C PRO A 20 18.24 -19.12 57.86
N LEU A 21 19.54 -18.81 57.85
CA LEU A 21 20.11 -17.65 57.16
C LEU A 21 19.67 -17.69 55.69
N THR A 22 18.86 -16.71 55.28
CA THR A 22 18.54 -16.48 53.87
C THR A 22 19.82 -16.13 53.13
N ILE A 23 20.37 -17.09 52.41
CA ILE A 23 21.44 -16.87 51.44
C ILE A 23 20.89 -15.83 50.44
N CYS A 24 21.36 -14.59 50.52
CA CYS A 24 21.14 -13.61 49.46
C CYS A 24 21.73 -14.19 48.19
N GLN A 25 20.86 -14.62 47.26
CA GLN A 25 21.29 -14.95 45.92
C GLN A 25 22.02 -13.73 45.34
N PRO A 26 23.17 -13.90 44.67
CA PRO A 26 23.82 -12.80 43.99
C PRO A 26 22.80 -12.16 43.04
N PRO A 27 22.75 -10.81 42.93
CA PRO A 27 21.80 -10.16 42.03
C PRO A 27 22.01 -10.76 40.64
N GLY A 28 20.91 -11.23 40.04
CA GLY A 28 20.93 -11.80 38.69
C GLY A 28 21.60 -10.82 37.70
N PRO A 29 22.11 -11.33 36.56
CA PRO A 29 22.77 -10.49 35.57
C PRO A 29 21.87 -9.31 35.18
N THR A 30 22.39 -8.08 35.27
CA THR A 30 21.63 -6.87 34.98
C THR A 30 20.98 -6.97 33.59
N PRO A 31 19.65 -6.76 33.47
CA PRO A 31 18.94 -6.87 32.21
C PRO A 31 19.56 -6.03 31.09
N ALA A 32 19.43 -6.48 29.83
CA ALA A 32 20.12 -5.86 28.69
C ALA A 32 19.75 -4.38 28.50
N TYR A 33 18.46 -4.04 28.60
CA TYR A 33 17.98 -2.66 28.56
C TYR A 33 18.62 -1.80 29.66
N GLN A 34 18.58 -2.24 30.92
CA GLN A 34 19.17 -1.50 32.04
C GLN A 34 20.69 -1.29 31.86
N ARG A 35 21.42 -2.30 31.36
CA ARG A 35 22.84 -2.16 31.05
C ARG A 35 23.09 -1.12 29.96
N LEU A 36 22.30 -1.12 28.90
CA LEU A 36 22.43 -0.14 27.81
C LEU A 36 22.12 1.28 28.28
N THR A 37 21.01 1.48 29.00
CA THR A 37 20.62 2.80 29.51
C THR A 37 21.65 3.33 30.50
N LYS A 38 22.18 2.48 31.40
CA LYS A 38 23.27 2.85 32.30
C LYS A 38 24.54 3.22 31.52
N ALA A 39 24.91 2.45 30.50
CA ALA A 39 26.07 2.75 29.66
C ALA A 39 25.91 4.08 28.89
N LEU A 40 24.71 4.43 28.43
CA LEU A 40 24.45 5.72 27.79
C LEU A 40 24.70 6.91 28.74
N GLN A 41 24.47 6.72 30.05
CA GLN A 41 24.67 7.76 31.06
C GLN A 41 26.10 7.83 31.60
N SER A 42 26.77 6.68 31.77
CA SER A 42 28.05 6.61 32.49
C SER A 42 29.26 6.19 31.67
N ASP A 43 29.11 5.59 30.47
CA ASP A 43 30.25 5.14 29.66
C ASP A 43 30.81 6.30 28.80
N PRO A 44 32.07 6.74 29.02
CA PRO A 44 32.67 7.82 28.25
C PRO A 44 32.71 7.55 26.74
N ARG A 45 32.73 6.27 26.31
CA ARG A 45 32.70 5.90 24.89
C ARG A 45 31.35 6.24 24.26
N CYS A 46 30.25 6.06 25.00
CA CYS A 46 28.93 6.44 24.53
C CYS A 46 28.83 7.96 24.41
N GLY A 47 29.33 8.70 25.40
CA GLY A 47 29.43 10.16 25.34
C GLY A 47 30.24 10.64 24.12
N HIS A 48 31.43 10.06 23.90
CA HIS A 48 32.25 10.38 22.73
C HIS A 48 31.53 10.07 21.41
N GLU A 49 30.87 8.91 21.28
CA GLU A 49 30.08 8.54 20.10
C GLU A 49 28.95 9.54 19.80
N VAL A 50 28.29 10.07 20.83
CA VAL A 50 27.26 11.11 20.68
C VAL A 50 27.88 12.42 20.19
N THR A 51 28.98 12.86 20.81
CA THR A 51 29.68 14.11 20.44
C THR A 51 30.13 14.12 18.98
N ILE A 52 30.64 13.00 18.48
CA ILE A 52 31.07 12.87 17.09
C ILE A 52 29.94 12.48 16.12
N GLY A 53 28.69 12.39 16.61
CA GLY A 53 27.51 12.08 15.80
C GLY A 53 27.44 10.65 15.26
N ARG A 54 28.08 9.68 15.92
CA ARG A 54 28.01 8.23 15.61
C ARG A 54 26.85 7.53 16.31
N ARG A 55 26.19 8.17 17.27
CA ARG A 55 25.08 7.61 18.06
C ARG A 55 24.01 8.65 18.36
N ILE A 56 22.77 8.19 18.45
CA ILE A 56 21.65 8.92 19.09
C ILE A 56 20.82 7.90 19.90
N GLY A 57 20.66 8.12 21.21
CA GLY A 57 19.97 7.17 22.09
C GLY A 57 20.46 5.72 21.94
N LEU A 58 19.52 4.80 21.74
CA LEU A 58 19.79 3.38 21.52
C LEU A 58 20.25 3.06 20.08
N TYR A 59 20.47 4.05 19.21
CA TYR A 59 20.84 3.85 17.82
C TYR A 59 22.29 4.22 17.53
N ARG A 60 23.03 3.29 16.91
CA ARG A 60 24.38 3.55 16.40
C ARG A 60 24.32 3.66 14.88
N PHE A 61 24.82 4.75 14.31
CA PHE A 61 24.83 4.98 12.87
C PHE A 61 25.84 4.09 12.15
N CYS A 62 25.50 3.67 10.93
CA CYS A 62 26.32 2.84 10.06
C CYS A 62 26.74 3.55 8.76
N GLY A 63 26.01 4.59 8.33
CA GLY A 63 26.34 5.35 7.12
C GLY A 63 25.16 6.20 6.61
N ASP A 64 25.43 7.08 5.65
CA ASP A 64 24.39 7.84 4.94
C ASP A 64 23.78 6.95 3.85
N ILE A 65 22.44 6.93 3.75
CA ILE A 65 21.71 6.21 2.69
C ILE A 65 20.87 7.13 1.79
N GLY A 66 20.67 8.38 2.18
CA GLY A 66 19.97 9.38 1.37
C GLY A 66 20.22 10.81 1.85
N ARG A 67 20.06 11.78 0.95
CA ARG A 67 20.17 13.21 1.27
C ARG A 67 19.04 13.97 0.58
N GLY A 68 18.28 14.72 1.35
CA GLY A 68 17.30 15.69 0.86
C GLY A 68 17.79 17.12 1.10
N ASN A 69 16.95 18.10 0.73
CA ASN A 69 17.28 19.52 0.87
C ASN A 69 17.53 19.93 2.34
N PHE A 70 16.68 19.46 3.24
CA PHE A 70 16.68 19.81 4.67
C PHE A 70 16.94 18.62 5.60
N SER A 71 17.15 17.43 5.04
CA SER A 71 17.28 16.19 5.82
C SER A 71 18.38 15.28 5.27
N LYS A 72 18.95 14.46 6.15
CA LYS A 72 19.83 13.34 5.76
C LYS A 72 19.25 12.05 6.31
N VAL A 73 19.22 11.00 5.50
CA VAL A 73 18.77 9.68 5.93
C VAL A 73 20.00 8.81 6.18
N LYS A 74 20.08 8.22 7.37
CA LYS A 74 21.20 7.37 7.81
C LYS A 74 20.70 5.95 8.11
N LEU A 75 21.48 4.95 7.72
CA LEU A 75 21.32 3.59 8.24
C LEU A 75 21.85 3.55 9.67
N ALA A 76 21.13 2.91 10.58
CA ALA A 76 21.57 2.67 11.95
C ALA A 76 21.18 1.28 12.43
N VAL A 77 21.78 0.84 13.55
CA VAL A 77 21.42 -0.38 14.26
C VAL A 77 20.93 -0.03 15.65
N HIS A 78 19.71 -0.48 15.96
CA HIS A 78 19.14 -0.40 17.30
C HIS A 78 19.91 -1.34 18.23
N GLN A 79 20.52 -0.81 19.28
CA GLN A 79 21.48 -1.56 20.10
C GLN A 79 20.82 -2.60 21.02
N LEU A 80 19.54 -2.43 21.36
CA LEU A 80 18.80 -3.39 22.16
C LEU A 80 18.34 -4.58 21.28
N THR A 81 17.54 -4.31 20.25
CA THR A 81 16.94 -5.38 19.42
C THR A 81 17.90 -5.91 18.35
N ARG A 82 18.94 -5.14 17.98
CA ARG A 82 19.88 -5.42 16.88
C ARG A 82 19.32 -5.28 15.47
N ASP A 83 18.11 -4.72 15.30
CA ASP A 83 17.56 -4.44 13.98
C ASP A 83 18.23 -3.25 13.30
N LYS A 84 18.28 -3.32 11.96
CA LYS A 84 18.61 -2.19 11.10
C LYS A 84 17.39 -1.28 10.94
N VAL A 85 17.63 0.02 11.06
CA VAL A 85 16.63 1.08 10.91
C VAL A 85 17.14 2.18 9.99
N ALA A 86 16.23 2.94 9.38
CA ALA A 86 16.56 4.16 8.67
C ALA A 86 16.21 5.36 9.57
N ILE A 87 17.09 6.35 9.65
CA ILE A 87 16.90 7.53 10.51
C ILE A 87 16.99 8.78 9.64
N LYS A 88 15.85 9.46 9.47
CA LYS A 88 15.80 10.79 8.83
C LYS A 88 16.16 11.84 9.89
N VAL A 89 17.29 12.51 9.67
CA VAL A 89 17.82 13.58 10.53
C VAL A 89 17.45 14.90 9.91
N VAL A 90 16.69 15.72 10.64
CA VAL A 90 16.33 17.09 10.27
C VAL A 90 17.05 18.04 11.21
N ASP A 91 17.82 18.96 10.65
CA ASP A 91 18.63 19.93 11.41
C ASP A 91 17.86 21.23 11.55
N LEU A 92 17.41 21.59 12.75
CA LEU A 92 16.54 22.74 13.05
C LEU A 92 17.32 24.06 13.04
N ASP A 93 18.60 24.02 13.43
CA ASP A 93 19.45 25.21 13.60
C ASP A 93 20.04 25.72 12.27
N ARG A 94 19.85 24.95 11.19
CA ARG A 94 20.33 25.34 9.88
C ARG A 94 19.54 26.58 9.41
N ALA A 95 20.24 27.71 9.32
CA ALA A 95 19.73 28.97 8.79
C ALA A 95 19.01 28.72 7.45
N GLY A 96 17.67 28.74 7.47
CA GLY A 96 16.83 28.39 6.32
C GLY A 96 15.77 27.31 6.53
N LEU A 97 15.62 26.70 7.73
CA LEU A 97 14.32 26.09 8.05
C LEU A 97 13.28 27.18 8.24
N ASP A 98 12.58 27.47 7.15
CA ASP A 98 11.37 28.27 7.17
C ASP A 98 10.30 27.56 8.03
N ALA A 99 9.35 28.31 8.59
CA ALA A 99 8.21 27.78 9.34
C ALA A 99 7.47 26.67 8.56
N LYS A 100 7.54 26.72 7.23
CA LYS A 100 7.08 25.68 6.32
C LYS A 100 7.76 24.32 6.54
N ALA A 101 9.08 24.26 6.69
CA ALA A 101 9.80 23.00 6.88
C ALA A 101 9.46 22.33 8.22
N LEU A 102 9.28 23.13 9.28
CA LEU A 102 8.80 22.65 10.57
C LEU A 102 7.38 22.09 10.47
N ARG A 103 6.47 22.81 9.79
CA ARG A 103 5.10 22.31 9.54
C ARG A 103 5.10 21.01 8.75
N MET A 104 5.95 20.86 7.74
CA MET A 104 6.09 19.62 6.97
C MET A 104 6.56 18.46 7.86
N LEU A 105 7.56 18.71 8.72
CA LEU A 105 8.07 17.71 9.67
C LEU A 105 6.98 17.28 10.68
N SER A 106 6.29 18.25 11.29
CA SER A 106 5.20 17.96 12.23
C SER A 106 4.07 17.18 11.55
N SER A 107 3.73 17.53 10.31
CA SER A 107 2.72 16.81 9.53
C SER A 107 3.16 15.39 9.18
N GLU A 108 4.43 15.18 8.84
CA GLU A 108 4.98 13.84 8.57
C GLU A 108 4.90 12.95 9.82
N ILE A 109 5.28 13.48 10.99
CA ILE A 109 5.19 12.76 12.26
C ILE A 109 3.74 12.41 12.58
N ALA A 110 2.82 13.38 12.52
CA ALA A 110 1.40 13.17 12.84
C ALA A 110 0.76 12.13 11.91
N THR A 111 1.02 12.20 10.61
CA THR A 111 0.50 11.22 9.64
C THR A 111 1.06 9.82 9.92
N LEU A 112 2.36 9.68 10.19
CA LEU A 112 2.99 8.39 10.48
C LEU A 112 2.60 7.81 11.85
N GLU A 113 2.13 8.64 12.78
CA GLU A 113 1.54 8.23 14.05
C GLU A 113 0.13 7.65 13.87
N CYS A 114 -0.66 8.13 12.90
CA CYS A 114 -2.05 7.71 12.72
C CYS A 114 -2.25 6.66 11.61
N VAL A 115 -1.42 6.67 10.56
CA VAL A 115 -1.65 5.86 9.37
C VAL A 115 -0.77 4.61 9.42
N HIS A 116 -1.40 3.43 9.56
CA HIS A 116 -0.70 2.16 9.74
C HIS A 116 -1.17 1.11 8.74
N HIS A 117 -0.31 0.81 7.76
CA HIS A 117 -0.62 -0.13 6.69
C HIS A 117 0.63 -0.92 6.27
N PRO A 118 0.52 -2.20 5.84
CA PRO A 118 1.66 -3.01 5.38
C PRO A 118 2.44 -2.38 4.22
N ASN A 119 1.78 -1.55 3.40
CA ASN A 119 2.37 -0.82 2.27
C ASN A 119 2.65 0.66 2.56
N ILE A 120 2.68 1.06 3.83
CA ILE A 120 3.14 2.37 4.28
C ILE A 120 4.40 2.18 5.14
N LEU A 121 5.34 3.10 5.02
CA LEU A 121 6.57 3.10 5.81
C LEU A 121 6.23 3.26 7.29
N ARG A 122 6.74 2.36 8.14
CA ARG A 122 6.49 2.42 9.58
C ARG A 122 7.48 3.35 10.27
N LEU A 123 6.95 4.31 11.03
CA LEU A 123 7.68 5.02 12.09
C LEU A 123 7.86 4.07 13.28
N PHE A 124 8.99 4.17 13.97
CA PHE A 124 9.27 3.46 15.21
C PHE A 124 9.39 4.45 16.35
N GLU A 125 10.30 5.41 16.21
CA GLU A 125 10.64 6.36 17.28
C GLU A 125 10.87 7.76 16.69
N VAL A 126 10.58 8.79 17.48
CA VAL A 126 10.94 10.18 17.22
C VAL A 126 11.84 10.64 18.35
N VAL A 127 13.10 10.96 18.02
CA VAL A 127 14.05 11.52 18.99
C VAL A 127 14.23 13.00 18.70
N GLU A 128 13.99 13.82 19.72
CA GLU A 128 14.14 15.27 19.64
C GLU A 128 15.34 15.70 20.49
N THR A 129 16.16 16.59 19.93
CA THR A 129 17.30 17.22 20.61
C THR A 129 17.19 18.73 20.43
N LEU A 130 18.03 19.53 21.11
CA LEU A 130 17.96 20.99 21.05
C LEU A 130 17.98 21.57 19.63
N GLY A 131 18.75 20.96 18.73
CA GLY A 131 18.93 21.47 17.35
C GLY A 131 18.51 20.52 16.24
N ARG A 132 17.99 19.31 16.56
CA ARG A 132 17.70 18.28 15.56
C ARG A 132 16.54 17.37 15.96
N VAL A 133 15.81 16.91 14.95
CA VAL A 133 14.78 15.88 15.08
C VAL A 133 15.18 14.65 14.26
N TYR A 134 14.99 13.46 14.82
CA TYR A 134 15.36 12.18 14.25
C TYR A 134 14.10 11.30 14.14
N LEU A 135 13.67 11.01 12.91
CA LEU A 135 12.58 10.08 12.64
C LEU A 135 13.18 8.70 12.37
N VAL A 136 12.99 7.77 13.29
CA VAL A 136 13.44 6.39 13.16
C VAL A 136 12.34 5.57 12.49
N THR A 137 12.62 5.03 11.31
CA THR A 137 11.68 4.21 10.53
C THR A 137 12.26 2.85 10.22
N GLU A 138 11.43 1.96 9.68
CA GLU A 138 11.95 0.72 9.12
C GLU A 138 12.95 0.98 7.98
N TRP A 139 13.99 0.16 7.90
CA TRP A 139 14.93 0.19 6.80
C TRP A 139 14.44 -0.68 5.64
N ILE A 140 14.36 -0.07 4.45
CA ILE A 140 13.99 -0.75 3.20
C ILE A 140 15.24 -0.91 2.33
N ARG A 141 15.62 -2.16 2.06
CA ARG A 141 16.88 -2.47 1.37
C ARG A 141 16.82 -2.25 -0.15
N GLY A 142 15.67 -2.44 -0.79
CA GLY A 142 15.54 -2.38 -2.25
C GLY A 142 15.55 -0.96 -2.83
N GLY A 143 15.60 0.07 -1.99
CA GLY A 143 15.72 1.46 -2.43
C GLY A 143 14.45 1.99 -3.09
N GLU A 144 14.60 3.09 -3.82
CA GLU A 144 13.50 3.82 -4.47
C GLU A 144 13.10 3.17 -5.81
N LEU A 145 11.79 3.14 -6.08
CA LEU A 145 11.23 2.67 -7.36
C LEU A 145 11.77 3.50 -8.54
N TYR A 146 12.01 4.80 -8.34
CA TYR A 146 12.62 5.67 -9.34
C TYR A 146 13.97 5.13 -9.84
N ASN A 147 14.88 4.82 -8.93
CA ASN A 147 16.21 4.28 -9.26
C ASN A 147 16.10 2.92 -9.94
N HIS A 148 15.17 2.08 -9.49
CA HIS A 148 14.92 0.77 -10.10
C HIS A 148 14.49 0.89 -11.58
N ILE A 149 13.57 1.80 -11.90
CA ILE A 149 13.08 2.00 -13.29
C ILE A 149 14.13 2.70 -14.16
N THR A 150 14.79 3.73 -13.65
CA THR A 150 15.79 4.49 -14.42
C THR A 150 17.02 3.66 -14.77
N GLN A 151 17.43 2.73 -13.89
CA GLN A 151 18.58 1.86 -14.10
C GLN A 151 18.22 0.54 -14.79
N GLY A 152 17.06 -0.04 -14.46
CA GLY A 152 16.61 -1.34 -14.97
C GLY A 152 15.66 -1.28 -16.17
N GLY A 153 15.13 -0.10 -16.51
CA GLY A 153 14.09 0.08 -17.51
C GLY A 153 12.66 -0.08 -16.96
N PRO A 154 11.63 0.07 -17.81
CA PRO A 154 10.24 -0.08 -17.41
C PRO A 154 9.93 -1.47 -16.86
N LEU A 155 9.02 -1.52 -15.89
CA LEU A 155 8.47 -2.75 -15.36
C LEU A 155 7.54 -3.41 -16.37
N ARG A 156 7.63 -4.74 -16.47
CA ARG A 156 6.60 -5.53 -17.17
C ARG A 156 5.29 -5.44 -16.41
N GLU A 157 4.18 -5.44 -17.13
CA GLU A 157 2.83 -5.31 -16.55
C GLU A 157 2.54 -6.35 -15.45
N ILE A 158 3.03 -7.58 -15.62
CA ILE A 158 2.90 -8.66 -14.62
C ILE A 158 3.52 -8.30 -13.25
N HIS A 159 4.54 -7.45 -13.25
CA HIS A 159 5.21 -6.95 -12.04
C HIS A 159 4.64 -5.61 -11.60
N ALA A 160 4.27 -4.74 -12.56
CA ALA A 160 3.71 -3.43 -12.28
C ALA A 160 2.32 -3.50 -11.63
N ALA A 161 1.44 -4.39 -12.08
CA ALA A 161 0.08 -4.54 -11.56
C ALA A 161 0.00 -4.87 -10.05
N PRO A 162 0.70 -5.91 -9.52
CA PRO A 162 0.65 -6.22 -8.08
C PRO A 162 1.30 -5.13 -7.22
N LEU A 163 2.35 -4.46 -7.71
CA LEU A 163 2.93 -3.29 -7.05
C LEU A 163 1.94 -2.13 -7.02
N PHE A 164 1.31 -1.82 -8.15
CA PHE A 164 0.31 -0.77 -8.24
C PHE A 164 -0.88 -1.05 -7.31
N LYS A 165 -1.37 -2.29 -7.24
CA LYS A 165 -2.40 -2.72 -6.27
C LYS A 165 -2.03 -2.37 -4.83
N GLN A 166 -0.80 -2.67 -4.40
CA GLN A 166 -0.32 -2.37 -3.06
C GLN A 166 -0.30 -0.86 -2.78
N LEU A 167 0.06 -0.07 -3.78
CA LEU A 167 0.04 1.38 -3.68
C LEU A 167 -1.40 1.92 -3.55
N LEU A 168 -2.34 1.38 -4.34
CA LEU A 168 -3.75 1.70 -4.22
C LEU A 168 -4.30 1.38 -2.82
N LEU A 169 -3.96 0.22 -2.27
CA LEU A 169 -4.38 -0.17 -0.91
C LEU A 169 -3.83 0.79 0.16
N ALA A 170 -2.55 1.20 0.04
CA ALA A 170 -1.96 2.20 0.93
C ALA A 170 -2.70 3.54 0.87
N VAL A 171 -2.95 4.05 -0.34
CA VAL A 171 -3.61 5.35 -0.54
C VAL A 171 -5.08 5.27 -0.11
N LYS A 172 -5.79 4.17 -0.41
CA LYS A 172 -7.16 3.92 0.06
C LYS A 172 -7.25 3.99 1.58
N HIS A 173 -6.34 3.30 2.27
CA HIS A 173 -6.31 3.29 3.74
C HIS A 173 -6.09 4.71 4.29
N MET A 174 -5.11 5.44 3.75
CA MET A 174 -4.83 6.82 4.15
C MET A 174 -6.05 7.75 3.91
N HIS A 175 -6.68 7.67 2.73
CA HIS A 175 -7.90 8.44 2.41
C HIS A 175 -9.07 8.09 3.33
N SER A 176 -9.22 6.81 3.72
CA SER A 176 -10.27 6.37 4.65
C SER A 176 -10.13 6.95 6.06
N LEU A 177 -8.91 7.30 6.47
CA LEU A 177 -8.61 7.99 7.73
C LEU A 177 -8.68 9.52 7.59
N GLY A 178 -9.09 10.02 6.43
CA GLY A 178 -9.15 11.45 6.13
C GLY A 178 -7.78 12.08 5.86
N TYR A 179 -6.76 11.32 5.49
CA TYR A 179 -5.45 11.86 5.11
C TYR A 179 -5.28 11.87 3.59
N VAL A 180 -4.61 12.89 3.05
CA VAL A 180 -4.17 12.97 1.64
C VAL A 180 -2.65 13.14 1.57
N HIS A 181 -1.99 12.57 0.57
CA HIS A 181 -0.51 12.52 0.50
C HIS A 181 0.09 13.74 -0.18
N ARG A 182 -0.46 14.14 -1.33
CA ARG A 182 -0.12 15.32 -2.15
C ARG A 182 1.29 15.35 -2.78
N ASP A 183 2.13 14.35 -2.52
CA ASP A 183 3.42 14.18 -3.22
C ASP A 183 3.71 12.71 -3.58
N ILE A 184 2.72 12.00 -4.14
CA ILE A 184 2.93 10.62 -4.63
C ILE A 184 3.82 10.66 -5.87
N LYS A 185 4.96 9.97 -5.80
CA LYS A 185 5.96 9.89 -6.88
C LYS A 185 6.85 8.67 -6.72
N ALA A 186 7.64 8.33 -7.75
CA ALA A 186 8.45 7.11 -7.75
C ALA A 186 9.58 7.14 -6.70
N GLU A 187 10.07 8.32 -6.33
CA GLU A 187 11.08 8.54 -5.29
C GLU A 187 10.52 8.27 -3.89
N ASN A 188 9.21 8.46 -3.71
CA ASN A 188 8.50 8.23 -2.45
C ASN A 188 7.96 6.80 -2.33
N VAL A 189 8.24 5.93 -3.31
CA VAL A 189 7.87 4.51 -3.27
C VAL A 189 9.13 3.67 -3.12
N LEU A 190 9.24 2.95 -2.00
CA LEU A 190 10.38 2.10 -1.68
C LEU A 190 10.07 0.63 -1.97
N LEU A 191 10.98 -0.06 -2.66
CA LEU A 191 10.86 -1.48 -2.98
C LEU A 191 11.47 -2.33 -1.86
N LEU A 192 10.68 -3.26 -1.33
CA LEU A 192 11.14 -4.25 -0.36
C LEU A 192 11.71 -5.47 -1.09
N SER A 193 11.02 -5.88 -2.15
CA SER A 193 11.35 -6.95 -3.09
C SER A 193 10.70 -6.63 -4.45
N GLU A 194 10.90 -7.48 -5.46
CA GLU A 194 10.30 -7.31 -6.80
C GLU A 194 8.77 -7.20 -6.78
N ASP A 195 8.13 -7.79 -5.76
CA ASP A 195 6.68 -7.91 -5.61
C ASP A 195 6.14 -7.14 -4.40
N ARG A 196 6.95 -6.32 -3.71
CA ARG A 196 6.52 -5.59 -2.50
C ARG A 196 7.04 -4.17 -2.46
N LEU A 197 6.15 -3.25 -2.09
CA LEU A 197 6.50 -1.84 -1.89
C LEU A 197 5.97 -1.25 -0.59
N LYS A 198 6.53 -0.11 -0.22
CA LYS A 198 6.02 0.81 0.80
C LYS A 198 6.05 2.25 0.30
N LEU A 199 4.96 2.97 0.53
CA LEU A 199 4.86 4.42 0.35
C LEU A 199 5.53 5.12 1.54
N ALA A 200 6.33 6.14 1.25
CA ALA A 200 7.14 6.90 2.18
C ALA A 200 7.02 8.42 1.92
N ASP A 201 7.61 9.22 2.81
CA ASP A 201 7.68 10.69 2.78
C ASP A 201 6.33 11.41 2.80
N PHE A 202 5.83 11.64 4.01
CA PHE A 202 4.54 12.28 4.28
C PHE A 202 4.68 13.78 4.57
N GLY A 203 5.81 14.41 4.22
CA GLY A 203 6.07 15.82 4.51
C GLY A 203 5.05 16.79 3.91
N PHE A 204 4.39 16.42 2.81
CA PHE A 204 3.31 17.19 2.20
C PHE A 204 1.91 16.68 2.53
N SER A 205 1.79 15.62 3.34
CA SER A 205 0.48 15.07 3.69
C SER A 205 -0.35 16.08 4.49
N THR A 206 -1.67 15.87 4.57
CA THR A 206 -2.53 16.66 5.46
C THR A 206 -3.79 15.89 5.83
N GLN A 207 -4.30 16.13 7.04
CA GLN A 207 -5.57 15.59 7.51
C GLN A 207 -6.71 16.52 7.08
N LEU A 208 -7.76 15.93 6.51
CA LEU A 208 -8.99 16.57 6.10
C LEU A 208 -9.96 16.62 7.27
N ILE A 209 -9.89 17.69 8.06
CA ILE A 209 -10.72 17.93 9.25
C ILE A 209 -12.19 18.15 8.87
N ASN A 210 -12.44 18.74 7.69
CA ASN A 210 -13.80 19.08 7.21
C ASN A 210 -14.35 18.03 6.23
N GLY A 211 -13.87 16.79 6.31
CA GLY A 211 -14.29 15.67 5.46
C GLY A 211 -13.67 15.68 4.06
N ALA A 212 -14.03 14.67 3.26
CA ALA A 212 -13.38 14.37 1.98
C ALA A 212 -13.45 15.50 0.93
N ASN A 213 -14.45 16.38 1.03
CA ASN A 213 -14.66 17.51 0.11
C ASN A 213 -14.00 18.81 0.59
N GLN A 214 -13.16 18.75 1.64
CA GLN A 214 -12.39 19.91 2.09
C GLN A 214 -11.53 20.45 0.95
N LYS A 215 -11.68 21.75 0.71
CA LYS A 215 -10.86 22.49 -0.25
C LYS A 215 -9.52 22.86 0.38
N LEU A 216 -8.46 22.65 -0.38
CA LEU A 216 -7.08 22.98 -0.02
C LEU A 216 -6.60 24.12 -0.93
N ASP A 217 -5.82 25.04 -0.38
CA ASP A 217 -5.28 26.25 -1.02
C ASP A 217 -3.75 26.20 -1.22
N THR A 218 -3.09 25.26 -0.54
CA THR A 218 -1.64 25.16 -0.54
C THR A 218 -1.17 24.25 -1.68
N PHE A 219 -0.57 24.85 -2.71
CA PHE A 219 0.07 24.10 -3.80
C PHE A 219 1.41 23.53 -3.36
N CYS A 220 1.55 22.21 -3.45
CA CYS A 220 2.75 21.48 -3.09
C CYS A 220 2.90 20.21 -3.93
N GLY A 221 4.02 19.52 -3.74
CA GLY A 221 4.34 18.31 -4.47
C GLY A 221 5.22 18.54 -5.70
N SER A 222 5.56 17.45 -6.36
CA SER A 222 6.54 17.43 -7.46
C SER A 222 5.87 17.75 -8.80
N PRO A 223 6.29 18.81 -9.53
CA PRO A 223 5.60 19.29 -10.73
C PRO A 223 5.29 18.23 -11.81
N PRO A 224 6.16 17.23 -12.09
CA PRO A 224 5.87 16.19 -13.09
C PRO A 224 4.68 15.27 -12.74
N TYR A 225 4.28 15.20 -11.47
CA TYR A 225 3.16 14.40 -10.96
C TYR A 225 1.93 15.25 -10.65
N ALA A 226 2.02 16.58 -10.79
CA ALA A 226 0.97 17.51 -10.41
C ALA A 226 -0.24 17.41 -11.34
N ALA A 227 -1.44 17.40 -10.74
CA ALA A 227 -2.70 17.40 -11.47
C ALA A 227 -2.99 18.77 -12.12
N PRO A 228 -3.76 18.83 -13.22
CA PRO A 228 -4.01 20.07 -13.96
C PRO A 228 -4.68 21.18 -13.13
N GLU A 229 -5.55 20.81 -12.20
CA GLU A 229 -6.24 21.72 -11.26
C GLU A 229 -5.27 22.49 -10.36
N LEU A 230 -4.11 21.90 -10.02
CA LEU A 230 -3.07 22.56 -9.23
C LEU A 230 -2.43 23.76 -9.95
N PHE A 231 -2.67 23.90 -11.26
CA PHE A 231 -2.14 24.99 -12.08
C PHE A 231 -3.21 25.99 -12.53
N SER A 232 -4.49 25.67 -12.31
CA SER A 232 -5.63 26.36 -12.92
C SER A 232 -6.62 26.90 -11.91
N ASP A 233 -6.76 26.26 -10.75
CA ASP A 233 -7.76 26.60 -9.74
C ASP A 233 -7.10 27.24 -8.52
N ASP A 234 -7.81 28.13 -7.83
CA ASP A 234 -7.34 28.71 -6.56
C ASP A 234 -7.39 27.70 -5.39
N HIS A 235 -8.26 26.69 -5.51
CA HIS A 235 -8.47 25.66 -4.50
C HIS A 235 -8.75 24.31 -5.16
N TYR A 236 -8.38 23.22 -4.50
CA TYR A 236 -8.56 21.86 -5.02
C TYR A 236 -9.05 20.88 -3.94
N ILE A 237 -9.58 19.74 -4.36
CA ILE A 237 -9.90 18.60 -3.47
C ILE A 237 -8.69 17.65 -3.49
N GLY A 238 -8.21 17.24 -2.32
CA GLY A 238 -6.95 16.49 -2.20
C GLY A 238 -6.97 15.09 -2.83
N ALA A 239 -8.00 14.28 -2.56
CA ALA A 239 -8.01 12.87 -3.01
C ALA A 239 -7.91 12.69 -4.53
N PRO A 240 -8.63 13.47 -5.38
CA PRO A 240 -8.45 13.41 -6.84
C PRO A 240 -7.04 13.76 -7.33
N VAL A 241 -6.29 14.60 -6.61
CA VAL A 241 -4.89 14.94 -6.94
C VAL A 241 -3.98 13.73 -6.72
N ASP A 242 -4.17 13.00 -5.62
CA ASP A 242 -3.44 11.73 -5.38
C ASP A 242 -3.78 10.69 -6.45
N VAL A 243 -5.05 10.60 -6.88
CA VAL A 243 -5.48 9.72 -7.99
C VAL A 243 -4.75 10.06 -9.29
N TRP A 244 -4.65 11.33 -9.67
CA TRP A 244 -3.88 11.73 -10.84
C TRP A 244 -2.41 11.32 -10.73
N ALA A 245 -1.77 11.59 -9.59
CA ALA A 245 -0.38 11.22 -9.36
C ALA A 245 -0.14 9.70 -9.46
N LEU A 246 -1.10 8.88 -9.01
CA LEU A 246 -1.09 7.43 -9.20
C LEU A 246 -1.12 7.04 -10.69
N GLY A 247 -1.87 7.75 -11.53
CA GLY A 247 -1.90 7.51 -12.98
C GLY A 247 -0.57 7.86 -13.64
N ILE A 248 0.04 8.98 -13.26
CA ILE A 248 1.38 9.37 -13.73
C ILE A 248 2.42 8.32 -13.31
N LEU A 249 2.32 7.83 -12.07
CA LEU A 249 3.23 6.81 -11.56
C LEU A 249 3.04 5.46 -12.26
N LEU A 250 1.80 5.01 -12.49
CA LEU A 250 1.54 3.79 -13.28
C LEU A 250 2.12 3.91 -14.69
N TYR A 251 1.93 5.05 -15.35
CA TYR A 251 2.55 5.32 -16.65
C TYR A 251 4.07 5.21 -16.56
N PHE A 252 4.70 5.87 -15.58
CA PHE A 252 6.14 5.82 -15.39
C PHE A 252 6.65 4.39 -15.14
N MET A 253 5.91 3.59 -14.37
CA MET A 253 6.23 2.19 -14.11
C MET A 253 6.32 1.36 -15.38
N VAL A 254 5.34 1.48 -16.29
CA VAL A 254 5.24 0.60 -17.48
C VAL A 254 5.89 1.18 -18.74
N VAL A 255 6.14 2.49 -18.79
CA VAL A 255 6.76 3.17 -19.94
C VAL A 255 8.21 3.59 -19.66
N GLY A 256 8.60 3.76 -18.40
CA GLY A 256 9.95 4.18 -17.99
C GLY A 256 10.23 5.66 -18.23
N ASN A 257 9.22 6.40 -18.68
CA ASN A 257 9.30 7.82 -18.99
C ASN A 257 8.06 8.56 -18.46
N MET A 258 8.13 9.88 -18.33
CA MET A 258 6.99 10.69 -17.88
C MET A 258 6.05 11.01 -19.06
N PRO A 259 4.71 11.03 -18.85
CA PRO A 259 3.76 11.29 -19.93
C PRO A 259 3.82 12.74 -20.42
N PHE A 260 4.08 13.69 -19.52
CA PHE A 260 4.27 15.11 -19.81
C PHE A 260 5.70 15.52 -19.50
N ARG A 261 6.36 16.19 -20.45
CA ARG A 261 7.77 16.60 -20.33
C ARG A 261 8.00 17.94 -20.99
N ALA A 262 8.83 18.75 -20.36
CA ALA A 262 9.33 20.00 -20.91
C ALA A 262 10.63 20.40 -20.20
N PRO A 263 11.49 21.21 -20.83
CA PRO A 263 12.72 21.70 -20.21
C PRO A 263 12.49 22.73 -19.09
N THR A 264 11.30 23.36 -19.05
CA THR A 264 10.97 24.41 -18.06
C THR A 264 9.63 24.13 -17.39
N ILE A 265 9.45 24.61 -16.15
CA ILE A 265 8.17 24.46 -15.41
C ILE A 265 6.99 25.09 -16.16
N PRO A 266 7.09 26.29 -16.76
CA PRO A 266 6.01 26.84 -17.58
C PRO A 266 5.67 25.97 -18.80
N GLY A 267 6.68 25.40 -19.46
CA GLY A 267 6.47 24.46 -20.56
C GLY A 267 5.82 23.16 -20.10
N LEU A 268 6.18 22.67 -18.92
CA LEU A 268 5.61 21.46 -18.32
C LEU A 268 4.15 21.69 -17.97
N LYS A 269 3.84 22.83 -17.34
CA LYS A 269 2.47 23.29 -17.09
C LYS A 269 1.67 23.33 -18.40
N ALA A 270 2.21 23.92 -19.46
CA ALA A 270 1.54 23.97 -20.75
C ALA A 270 1.28 22.57 -21.33
N ALA A 271 2.22 21.64 -21.21
CA ALA A 271 2.05 20.25 -21.65
C ALA A 271 0.97 19.51 -20.85
N ILE A 272 0.96 19.67 -19.51
CA ILE A 272 -0.06 19.08 -18.63
C ILE A 272 -1.46 19.61 -18.97
N LEU A 273 -1.60 20.93 -19.16
CA LEU A 273 -2.88 21.56 -19.51
C LEU A 273 -3.34 21.27 -20.95
N LYS A 274 -2.40 20.97 -21.85
CA LYS A 274 -2.72 20.47 -23.19
C LYS A 274 -3.28 19.05 -23.12
N GLY A 275 -2.71 18.24 -22.23
CA GLY A 275 -3.20 16.89 -21.96
C GLY A 275 -2.77 15.84 -22.99
N ASP A 276 -1.87 16.18 -23.91
CA ASP A 276 -1.38 15.24 -24.92
C ASP A 276 -0.25 14.37 -24.38
N TYR A 277 -0.39 13.05 -24.51
CA TYR A 277 0.65 12.08 -24.16
C TYR A 277 0.59 10.85 -25.06
N LEU A 278 1.67 10.06 -25.10
CA LEU A 278 1.78 8.88 -25.95
C LEU A 278 1.76 7.61 -25.11
N LEU A 279 0.93 6.64 -25.48
CA LEU A 279 0.98 5.29 -24.92
C LEU A 279 1.62 4.33 -25.91
N PRO A 280 2.66 3.57 -25.51
CA PRO A 280 3.25 2.57 -26.39
C PRO A 280 2.24 1.47 -26.76
N GLY A 281 2.20 1.10 -28.05
CA GLY A 281 1.22 0.13 -28.56
C GLY A 281 1.43 -1.32 -28.08
N GLN A 282 2.56 -1.61 -27.42
CA GLN A 282 2.83 -2.91 -26.80
C GLN A 282 2.14 -3.12 -25.44
N LEU A 283 1.60 -2.06 -24.83
CA LEU A 283 0.86 -2.18 -23.57
C LEU A 283 -0.47 -2.90 -23.78
N SER A 284 -0.90 -3.65 -22.77
CA SER A 284 -2.19 -4.31 -22.78
C SER A 284 -3.33 -3.30 -22.78
N LEU A 285 -4.43 -3.65 -23.42
CA LEU A 285 -5.63 -2.81 -23.44
C LEU A 285 -6.17 -2.49 -22.03
N PRO A 286 -6.18 -3.43 -21.05
CA PRO A 286 -6.52 -3.11 -19.66
C PRO A 286 -5.63 -2.03 -19.04
N CYS A 287 -4.32 -2.10 -19.25
CA CYS A 287 -3.36 -1.10 -18.73
C CYS A 287 -3.61 0.27 -19.35
N ILE A 288 -3.72 0.31 -20.69
CA ILE A 288 -4.02 1.53 -21.46
C ILE A 288 -5.30 2.19 -20.95
N ARG A 289 -6.40 1.42 -20.82
CA ARG A 289 -7.70 1.93 -20.37
C ARG A 289 -7.65 2.48 -18.95
N LEU A 290 -6.93 1.81 -18.05
CA LEU A 290 -6.77 2.27 -16.67
C LEU A 290 -6.03 3.61 -16.62
N ILE A 291 -4.89 3.73 -17.32
CA ILE A 291 -4.12 4.99 -17.39
C ILE A 291 -4.99 6.11 -17.96
N GLN A 292 -5.73 5.84 -19.04
CA GLN A 292 -6.62 6.82 -19.67
C GLN A 292 -7.69 7.34 -18.70
N ARG A 293 -8.32 6.46 -17.92
CA ARG A 293 -9.35 6.84 -16.95
C ARG A 293 -8.80 7.65 -15.79
N ILE A 294 -7.63 7.29 -15.29
CA ILE A 294 -7.00 8.01 -14.18
C ILE A 294 -6.58 9.41 -14.63
N LEU A 295 -5.99 9.51 -15.83
CA LEU A 295 -5.51 10.77 -16.39
C LEU A 295 -6.63 11.56 -17.09
N ILE A 296 -7.86 11.54 -16.57
CA ILE A 296 -8.91 12.46 -17.04
C ILE A 296 -8.68 13.85 -16.43
N HIS A 297 -8.76 14.89 -17.27
CA HIS A 297 -8.46 16.25 -16.85
C HIS A 297 -9.44 16.79 -15.80
N VAL A 298 -10.72 16.39 -15.87
CA VAL A 298 -11.77 16.79 -14.92
C VAL A 298 -11.69 15.92 -13.65
N PRO A 299 -11.39 16.48 -12.46
CA PRO A 299 -11.15 15.69 -11.24
C PRO A 299 -12.33 14.81 -10.83
N ALA A 300 -13.56 15.30 -10.98
CA ALA A 300 -14.77 14.58 -10.61
C ALA A 300 -15.11 13.38 -11.52
N GLN A 301 -14.46 13.28 -12.69
CA GLN A 301 -14.65 12.17 -13.63
C GLN A 301 -13.55 11.09 -13.50
N ARG A 302 -12.55 11.31 -12.63
CA ARG A 302 -11.52 10.31 -12.36
C ARG A 302 -12.13 9.15 -11.56
N PRO A 303 -11.65 7.90 -11.75
CA PRO A 303 -12.10 6.75 -11.00
C PRO A 303 -11.77 6.88 -9.51
N THR A 304 -12.58 6.28 -8.66
CA THR A 304 -12.23 6.10 -7.25
C THR A 304 -11.11 5.06 -7.10
N ILE A 305 -10.45 5.01 -5.94
CA ILE A 305 -9.44 3.98 -5.67
C ILE A 305 -10.06 2.57 -5.74
N ASP A 306 -11.33 2.42 -5.34
CA ASP A 306 -12.08 1.17 -5.47
C ASP A 306 -12.30 0.76 -6.92
N ASP A 307 -12.66 1.69 -7.80
CA ASP A 307 -12.77 1.43 -9.24
C ASP A 307 -11.42 0.99 -9.84
N MET A 308 -10.33 1.61 -9.40
CA MET A 308 -8.97 1.27 -9.84
C MET A 308 -8.57 -0.13 -9.35
N LEU A 309 -8.87 -0.48 -8.10
CA LEU A 309 -8.62 -1.80 -7.52
C LEU A 309 -9.40 -2.91 -8.23
N ASN A 310 -10.63 -2.62 -8.66
CA ASN A 310 -11.48 -3.55 -9.37
C ASN A 310 -11.21 -3.61 -10.89
N SER A 311 -10.35 -2.74 -11.41
CA SER A 311 -9.99 -2.72 -12.83
C SER A 311 -9.38 -4.05 -13.30
N GLN A 312 -9.60 -4.41 -14.56
CA GLN A 312 -9.08 -5.65 -15.14
C GLN A 312 -7.55 -5.77 -15.05
N PHE A 313 -6.84 -4.64 -15.17
CA PHE A 313 -5.37 -4.60 -15.04
C PHE A 313 -4.91 -5.03 -13.64
N VAL A 314 -5.60 -4.57 -12.59
CA VAL A 314 -5.24 -4.84 -11.19
C VAL A 314 -5.76 -6.20 -10.72
N SER A 315 -7.00 -6.53 -11.07
CA SER A 315 -7.66 -7.78 -10.65
C SER A 315 -7.14 -9.02 -11.38
N CYS A 316 -6.66 -8.86 -12.62
CA CYS A 316 -6.25 -9.99 -13.45
C CYS A 316 -4.88 -9.78 -14.11
N PRO A 317 -3.79 -9.69 -13.31
CA PRO A 317 -2.45 -9.47 -13.84
C PRO A 317 -1.96 -10.58 -14.78
N LYS A 318 -2.52 -11.79 -14.68
CA LYS A 318 -2.20 -12.93 -15.55
C LYS A 318 -2.66 -12.77 -17.00
N LEU A 319 -3.70 -11.95 -17.24
CA LEU A 319 -4.14 -11.67 -18.62
C LEU A 319 -3.02 -11.01 -19.45
N SER A 320 -1.97 -10.40 -18.88
CA SER A 320 -0.90 -9.81 -19.69
C SER A 320 0.04 -10.84 -20.35
N VAL A 321 0.18 -12.05 -19.78
CA VAL A 321 1.00 -13.14 -20.36
C VAL A 321 0.11 -14.17 -21.02
N GLU A 322 -1.01 -14.51 -20.39
CA GLU A 322 -1.96 -15.51 -20.89
C GLU A 322 -2.76 -14.97 -22.08
N LEU A 323 -3.18 -13.69 -22.16
CA LEU A 323 -3.76 -13.18 -23.42
C LEU A 323 -2.74 -13.21 -24.56
N MET A 324 -1.47 -12.92 -24.28
CA MET A 324 -0.42 -12.96 -25.30
C MET A 324 -0.20 -14.41 -25.80
N GLN A 325 -0.16 -15.37 -24.89
CA GLN A 325 -0.04 -16.81 -25.21
C GLN A 325 -1.33 -17.37 -25.84
N GLN A 326 -2.50 -16.91 -25.42
CA GLN A 326 -3.81 -17.38 -25.83
C GLN A 326 -4.20 -16.78 -27.19
N GLU A 327 -3.85 -15.52 -27.50
CA GLU A 327 -3.93 -14.96 -28.86
C GLU A 327 -2.95 -15.66 -29.82
N LEU A 328 -1.72 -15.95 -29.36
CA LEU A 328 -0.76 -16.76 -30.12
C LEU A 328 -1.29 -18.17 -30.42
N ASN A 329 -1.93 -18.82 -29.44
CA ASN A 329 -2.51 -20.16 -29.55
C ASN A 329 -3.84 -20.19 -30.35
N LEU A 330 -4.68 -19.15 -30.26
CA LEU A 330 -5.95 -19.03 -30.98
C LEU A 330 -5.71 -18.80 -32.49
N HIS A 331 -4.65 -18.07 -32.86
CA HIS A 331 -4.28 -17.84 -34.26
C HIS A 331 -3.31 -18.89 -34.82
N SER A 332 -2.88 -19.88 -34.02
CA SER A 332 -2.11 -21.03 -34.46
C SER A 332 -2.96 -22.30 -34.49
N LYS A 333 -4.01 -22.33 -35.32
CA LYS A 333 -4.56 -23.63 -35.76
C LYS A 333 -3.66 -24.17 -36.87
N PRO A 334 -3.07 -25.37 -36.75
CA PRO A 334 -2.45 -26.01 -37.89
C PRO A 334 -3.58 -26.41 -38.86
N ALA A 335 -3.62 -25.77 -40.03
CA ALA A 335 -4.48 -26.22 -41.11
C ALA A 335 -4.11 -27.69 -41.43
N LYS A 336 -5.02 -28.62 -41.14
CA LYS A 336 -4.92 -30.00 -41.62
C LYS A 336 -4.97 -29.94 -43.15
N ARG A 337 -3.82 -30.10 -43.79
CA ARG A 337 -3.72 -30.33 -45.23
C ARG A 337 -4.23 -31.73 -45.51
N ASN A 338 -5.43 -31.84 -46.09
CA ASN A 338 -5.79 -33.04 -46.83
C ASN A 338 -5.03 -33.02 -48.17
N ILE A 339 -4.35 -34.13 -48.43
CA ILE A 339 -3.59 -34.40 -49.64
C ILE A 339 -4.58 -34.63 -50.79
N PHE A 340 -4.51 -33.79 -51.82
CA PHE A 340 -4.81 -34.20 -53.19
C PHE A 340 -3.90 -33.44 -54.16
N TRP A 341 -3.33 -34.17 -55.12
CA TRP A 341 -2.28 -33.72 -56.02
C TRP A 341 -2.82 -32.84 -57.17
N VAL A 342 -2.30 -31.62 -57.35
CA VAL A 342 -2.14 -30.96 -58.66
C VAL A 342 -0.86 -30.10 -58.67
N ARG A 343 -0.20 -30.08 -59.83
CA ARG A 343 1.19 -29.69 -60.16
C ARG A 343 1.57 -28.20 -60.05
N LYS A 344 2.89 -28.01 -59.82
CA LYS A 344 3.84 -26.95 -60.24
C LYS A 344 3.67 -25.49 -59.73
N SER A 345 4.42 -25.23 -58.65
CA SER A 345 5.50 -24.24 -58.50
C SER A 345 5.30 -22.72 -58.79
N HIS A 346 5.43 -21.98 -57.67
CA HIS A 346 6.10 -20.68 -57.42
C HIS A 346 5.22 -19.44 -57.18
N ARG A 347 4.88 -19.19 -55.90
CA ARG A 347 5.53 -18.14 -55.07
C ARG A 347 5.14 -18.33 -53.59
N LEU A 348 6.17 -18.39 -52.75
CA LEU A 348 6.11 -18.62 -51.31
C LEU A 348 5.47 -17.42 -50.60
N SER A 349 4.33 -17.63 -49.93
CA SER A 349 3.92 -16.77 -48.82
C SER A 349 4.62 -17.25 -47.55
N LYS A 350 5.64 -16.52 -47.11
CA LYS A 350 6.32 -16.76 -45.83
C LYS A 350 5.30 -16.57 -44.70
N THR A 351 4.93 -17.65 -44.03
CA THR A 351 4.32 -17.57 -42.69
C THR A 351 5.37 -16.95 -41.76
N ALA A 352 5.09 -15.74 -41.27
CA ALA A 352 5.98 -15.03 -40.36
C ALA A 352 6.35 -15.91 -39.15
N SER A 353 7.64 -16.12 -38.93
CA SER A 353 8.15 -16.83 -37.75
C SER A 353 7.65 -16.16 -36.46
N LEU A 354 7.60 -16.90 -35.33
CA LEU A 354 7.29 -16.30 -34.01
C LEU A 354 8.17 -15.07 -33.72
N ARG A 355 9.40 -15.07 -34.24
CA ARG A 355 10.33 -13.94 -34.21
C ARG A 355 9.81 -12.75 -35.02
N GLU A 356 9.31 -12.94 -36.24
CA GLU A 356 8.71 -11.85 -37.04
C GLU A 356 7.42 -11.29 -36.41
N ARG A 357 6.55 -12.15 -35.83
CA ARG A 357 5.35 -11.69 -35.10
C ARG A 357 5.68 -10.92 -33.82
N TYR A 358 6.70 -11.36 -33.07
CA TYR A 358 7.24 -10.59 -31.97
C TYR A 358 7.82 -9.25 -32.45
N THR A 359 8.48 -9.25 -33.61
CA THR A 359 9.01 -8.02 -34.23
C THR A 359 7.89 -7.06 -34.67
N GLU A 360 6.73 -7.57 -35.11
CA GLU A 360 5.54 -6.75 -35.43
C GLU A 360 4.85 -6.17 -34.18
N LEU A 361 4.75 -6.94 -33.09
CA LEU A 361 4.23 -6.45 -31.81
C LEU A 361 5.09 -5.33 -31.21
N VAL A 362 6.41 -5.45 -31.31
CA VAL A 362 7.37 -4.41 -30.88
C VAL A 362 7.34 -3.19 -31.82
N LYS A 363 6.77 -3.31 -33.02
CA LYS A 363 6.65 -2.23 -34.02
C LYS A 363 5.30 -1.49 -34.00
N LYS A 364 4.39 -1.81 -33.07
CA LYS A 364 3.11 -1.09 -32.97
C LYS A 364 3.36 0.41 -32.72
N PRO A 365 2.73 1.32 -33.50
CA PRO A 365 2.91 2.75 -33.29
C PRO A 365 2.35 3.17 -31.93
N ALA A 366 2.92 4.23 -31.36
CA ALA A 366 2.39 4.82 -30.15
C ALA A 366 0.98 5.40 -30.42
N ILE A 367 0.09 5.24 -29.45
CA ILE A 367 -1.26 5.77 -29.49
C ILE A 367 -1.21 7.18 -28.90
N SER A 368 -1.63 8.18 -29.69
CA SER A 368 -1.77 9.55 -29.21
C SER A 368 -3.03 9.68 -28.37
N MET A 369 -2.86 10.15 -27.15
CA MET A 369 -3.94 10.36 -26.18
C MET A 369 -4.05 11.85 -25.85
N ASN A 370 -5.29 12.31 -25.67
CA ASN A 370 -5.58 13.64 -25.15
C ASN A 370 -6.50 13.49 -23.91
N THR A 371 -6.03 13.92 -22.75
CA THR A 371 -6.77 13.82 -21.47
C THR A 371 -7.98 14.76 -21.37
N ARG A 372 -8.10 15.71 -22.29
CA ARG A 372 -9.07 16.80 -22.31
C ARG A 372 -10.24 16.56 -23.28
N GLN A 373 -10.00 15.78 -24.35
CA GLN A 373 -10.96 15.46 -25.41
C GLN A 373 -11.60 14.06 -25.26
N GLN A 374 -11.62 13.48 -24.06
CA GLN A 374 -12.31 12.20 -23.87
C GLN A 374 -13.83 12.43 -23.91
N ASP A 375 -14.49 12.00 -25.00
CA ASP A 375 -15.93 12.09 -25.20
C ASP A 375 -16.71 11.31 -24.12
N GLU A 376 -17.90 11.78 -23.74
CA GLU A 376 -18.77 11.18 -22.70
C GLU A 376 -18.99 9.66 -22.90
N LEU A 377 -18.99 9.19 -24.15
CA LEU A 377 -19.09 7.77 -24.53
C LEU A 377 -18.00 6.87 -23.91
N PHE A 378 -16.79 7.38 -23.68
CA PHE A 378 -15.69 6.63 -23.07
C PHE A 378 -15.86 6.45 -21.55
N THR A 379 -16.59 7.35 -20.88
CA THR A 379 -16.79 7.29 -19.43
C THR A 379 -17.82 6.23 -19.03
N GLN A 380 -18.83 5.96 -19.85
CA GLN A 380 -19.97 5.10 -19.47
C GLN A 380 -19.86 3.65 -19.95
N SER A 381 -19.36 3.37 -21.16
CA SER A 381 -19.41 2.01 -21.75
C SER A 381 -18.26 1.05 -21.39
N PHE A 382 -17.21 1.50 -20.67
CA PHE A 382 -16.01 0.69 -20.39
C PHE A 382 -15.93 0.10 -18.96
N LEU A 383 -16.90 0.36 -18.09
CA LEU A 383 -16.99 -0.31 -16.77
C LEU A 383 -17.51 -1.75 -16.87
N GLN A 384 -18.04 -2.14 -18.03
CA GLN A 384 -18.49 -3.51 -18.23
C GLN A 384 -17.26 -4.42 -18.48
N PRO A 385 -17.22 -5.62 -17.88
CA PRO A 385 -16.26 -6.64 -18.26
C PRO A 385 -16.26 -6.80 -19.79
N ILE A 386 -15.10 -7.05 -20.40
CA ILE A 386 -15.07 -7.45 -21.80
C ILE A 386 -15.86 -8.76 -21.88
N GLU A 387 -17.08 -8.74 -22.40
CA GLU A 387 -17.80 -9.95 -22.76
C GLU A 387 -16.99 -10.64 -23.86
N LEU A 388 -16.25 -11.68 -23.46
CA LEU A 388 -15.66 -12.62 -24.41
C LEU A 388 -16.83 -13.39 -25.01
N ASN A 389 -17.34 -12.94 -26.15
CA ASN A 389 -18.44 -13.58 -26.88
C ASN A 389 -18.19 -15.09 -27.03
N SER A 390 -18.82 -15.87 -26.17
CA SER A 390 -19.07 -17.28 -26.37
C SER A 390 -20.49 -17.41 -26.91
N GLN A 391 -20.64 -17.29 -28.24
CA GLN A 391 -21.61 -18.03 -29.07
C GLN A 391 -21.68 -17.40 -30.48
N GLU A 392 -21.16 -18.13 -31.46
CA GLU A 392 -21.61 -18.00 -32.84
C GLU A 392 -22.90 -18.80 -33.04
N GLN A 393 -23.86 -18.20 -33.74
CA GLN A 393 -24.71 -18.72 -34.85
C GLN A 393 -26.19 -18.28 -34.74
N PRO A 394 -26.95 -18.25 -35.86
CA PRO A 394 -26.60 -17.71 -37.17
C PRO A 394 -27.66 -16.70 -37.67
N VAL A 395 -27.30 -15.96 -38.72
CA VAL A 395 -28.19 -15.09 -39.49
C VAL A 395 -29.31 -15.93 -40.15
N LEU A 396 -30.56 -15.53 -39.93
CA LEU A 396 -31.66 -15.84 -40.84
C LEU A 396 -32.28 -14.53 -41.34
N LEU A 397 -32.01 -14.26 -42.62
CA LEU A 397 -32.80 -13.37 -43.46
C LEU A 397 -34.23 -13.90 -43.52
N ASN A 398 -35.22 -13.02 -43.32
CA ASN A 398 -36.45 -13.07 -44.11
C ASN A 398 -36.97 -11.65 -44.32
N SER A 399 -37.06 -11.31 -45.60
CA SER A 399 -37.68 -10.15 -46.21
C SER A 399 -39.20 -10.19 -46.08
N SER A 400 -39.85 -9.03 -45.98
CA SER A 400 -40.76 -8.45 -47.01
C SER A 400 -41.89 -7.58 -46.40
N LYS A 401 -42.22 -6.51 -47.15
CA LYS A 401 -43.45 -5.68 -47.15
C LYS A 401 -43.48 -4.48 -46.18
N GLU A 402 -43.87 -3.26 -46.56
CA GLU A 402 -44.42 -2.63 -47.78
C GLU A 402 -44.20 -1.10 -47.59
N LEU A 403 -43.53 -0.40 -48.52
CA LEU A 403 -44.07 0.68 -49.35
C LEU A 403 -45.27 1.48 -48.76
N GLU A 404 -45.08 2.76 -48.46
CA GLU A 404 -45.63 3.85 -49.28
C GLU A 404 -45.02 5.22 -48.90
N ALA A 405 -44.74 5.99 -49.94
CA ALA A 405 -44.30 7.37 -49.90
C ALA A 405 -45.49 8.27 -50.30
N ILE A 406 -45.58 9.46 -49.69
CA ILE A 406 -46.08 10.76 -50.18
C ILE A 406 -45.81 11.68 -48.97
N GLY A 407 -44.91 12.66 -49.00
CA GLY A 407 -44.87 13.78 -49.94
C GLY A 407 -45.67 14.93 -49.33
N GLU A 408 -45.00 15.88 -48.66
CA GLU A 408 -45.23 17.31 -48.87
C GLU A 408 -44.36 18.19 -47.96
N SER A 409 -43.67 19.11 -48.63
CA SER A 409 -42.96 20.25 -48.11
C SER A 409 -43.90 21.30 -47.51
N LYS A 410 -43.46 22.01 -46.46
CA LYS A 410 -43.63 23.47 -46.40
C LYS A 410 -42.57 24.15 -45.54
N GLN A 411 -42.03 25.20 -46.14
CA GLN A 411 -40.97 26.07 -45.66
C GLN A 411 -41.44 27.08 -44.60
N ARG A 412 -40.41 27.76 -44.05
CA ARG A 412 -40.32 29.15 -43.53
C ARG A 412 -40.60 29.28 -42.03
N ALA A 413 -39.61 29.65 -41.21
CA ALA A 413 -38.73 30.84 -41.17
C ALA A 413 -39.26 31.87 -40.16
N GLY A 414 -38.34 32.43 -39.36
CA GLY A 414 -38.61 33.46 -38.35
C GLY A 414 -37.82 33.21 -37.07
N THR A 415 -36.53 33.58 -36.92
CA THR A 415 -36.06 34.89 -36.39
C THR A 415 -36.91 35.41 -35.21
N ALA A 416 -36.42 35.86 -34.06
CA ALA A 416 -35.08 36.23 -33.60
C ALA A 416 -35.05 36.33 -32.06
N ARG A 417 -33.89 36.03 -31.46
CA ARG A 417 -33.12 36.82 -30.47
C ARG A 417 -33.87 37.89 -29.62
N ARG A 418 -33.84 37.78 -28.27
CA ARG A 418 -32.97 38.56 -27.32
C ARG A 418 -33.44 38.58 -25.85
N TYR A 419 -32.46 38.31 -24.97
CA TYR A 419 -32.07 38.92 -23.68
C TYR A 419 -33.00 39.04 -22.44
N LEU A 420 -32.44 38.50 -21.34
CA LEU A 420 -32.26 39.06 -19.97
C LEU A 420 -33.49 39.49 -19.16
N PHE A 421 -33.69 38.87 -17.99
CA PHE A 421 -33.36 39.54 -16.71
C PHE A 421 -33.30 38.59 -15.51
N CYS A 422 -32.49 39.01 -14.55
CA CYS A 422 -32.25 38.48 -13.21
C CYS A 422 -33.51 38.44 -12.33
N GLY A 423 -33.60 37.44 -11.44
CA GLY A 423 -34.58 37.37 -10.36
C GLY A 423 -34.04 36.58 -9.17
N THR A 424 -33.65 37.31 -8.12
CA THR A 424 -33.24 36.81 -6.79
C THR A 424 -34.50 36.60 -5.91
N LEU A 425 -34.59 35.55 -5.08
CA LEU A 425 -35.40 35.46 -3.83
C LEU A 425 -35.17 34.07 -3.17
N LYS A 426 -34.41 33.99 -2.06
CA LYS A 426 -34.80 33.87 -0.63
C LYS A 426 -35.37 32.51 -0.14
N LYS A 427 -34.52 31.82 0.66
CA LYS A 427 -34.72 31.06 1.92
C LYS A 427 -36.09 30.40 2.23
N LYS A 428 -36.02 29.12 2.65
CA LYS A 428 -36.68 28.62 3.87
C LYS A 428 -35.90 27.42 4.45
N ILE A 429 -35.61 27.51 5.75
CA ILE A 429 -35.10 26.45 6.64
C ILE A 429 -36.20 26.21 7.67
N THR A 430 -36.46 24.95 8.02
CA THR A 430 -37.02 24.51 9.31
C THR A 430 -36.50 23.09 9.66
N PRO A 431 -36.51 22.68 10.95
CA PRO A 431 -35.45 21.85 11.53
C PRO A 431 -35.88 20.44 12.02
N ILE A 432 -34.86 19.61 12.30
CA ILE A 432 -34.65 18.60 13.37
C ILE A 432 -35.81 17.68 13.78
N GLU A 433 -35.55 16.36 13.80
CA GLU A 433 -35.70 15.51 15.00
C GLU A 433 -35.02 14.13 14.84
N THR A 434 -34.40 13.70 15.94
CA THR A 434 -33.58 12.50 16.19
C THR A 434 -34.39 11.38 16.86
N GLU A 435 -33.73 10.24 17.09
CA GLU A 435 -34.04 9.10 18.00
C GLU A 435 -34.58 7.81 17.31
N PRO A 436 -34.46 6.60 17.92
CA PRO A 436 -33.23 5.88 18.29
C PRO A 436 -33.23 4.39 17.83
N GLU A 437 -32.18 3.66 18.22
CA GLU A 437 -31.89 2.24 17.95
C GLU A 437 -33.05 1.24 18.16
N LYS A 438 -33.08 0.16 17.34
CA LYS A 438 -33.59 -1.16 17.75
C LYS A 438 -32.76 -2.31 17.18
N GLN A 439 -32.16 -3.06 18.10
CA GLN A 439 -31.67 -4.43 17.93
C GLN A 439 -32.81 -5.36 17.48
N LEU A 440 -32.55 -6.25 16.53
CA LEU A 440 -33.28 -7.52 16.38
C LEU A 440 -32.32 -8.65 15.95
N SER A 441 -32.40 -9.72 16.72
CA SER A 441 -31.62 -10.95 16.68
C SER A 441 -32.16 -12.01 15.72
N ASN A 442 -31.24 -12.88 15.27
CA ASN A 442 -31.37 -14.30 14.91
C ASN A 442 -32.50 -14.76 13.98
N GLY A 443 -32.10 -15.22 12.78
CA GLY A 443 -32.84 -16.17 11.95
C GLY A 443 -31.87 -17.13 11.26
N MET A 444 -31.96 -18.40 11.60
CA MET A 444 -31.12 -19.53 11.17
C MET A 444 -31.78 -20.29 10.00
N MET A 445 -30.96 -21.01 9.19
CA MET A 445 -31.24 -22.18 8.29
C MET A 445 -30.78 -22.00 6.83
N PRO A 446 -30.46 -23.07 6.06
CA PRO A 446 -29.71 -24.31 6.34
C PRO A 446 -28.61 -24.58 5.26
N PRO A 447 -27.81 -25.68 5.31
CA PRO A 447 -26.56 -25.79 4.56
C PRO A 447 -26.71 -26.46 3.19
N ALA A 448 -25.88 -26.07 2.21
CA ALA A 448 -25.80 -26.75 0.93
C ALA A 448 -24.35 -26.91 0.42
N LYS A 449 -23.88 -28.15 0.56
CA LYS A 449 -22.99 -28.92 -0.33
C LYS A 449 -21.52 -28.50 -0.45
N LEU A 450 -20.68 -29.22 0.30
CA LEU A 450 -19.23 -29.33 0.13
C LEU A 450 -18.84 -29.84 -1.27
N SER A 451 -17.86 -29.19 -1.88
CA SER A 451 -17.08 -29.74 -2.98
C SER A 451 -15.88 -30.55 -2.43
N PRO A 452 -15.53 -31.70 -3.03
CA PRO A 452 -14.56 -32.62 -2.45
C PRO A 452 -13.12 -32.30 -2.89
N TRP A 453 -12.55 -31.16 -2.49
CA TRP A 453 -11.10 -30.89 -2.54
C TRP A 453 -10.72 -29.82 -1.51
N SER A 454 -10.82 -30.18 -0.23
CA SER A 454 -10.27 -29.39 0.88
C SER A 454 -9.31 -30.30 1.64
N ILE A 455 -8.01 -30.09 1.46
CA ILE A 455 -7.04 -30.54 2.47
C ILE A 455 -7.23 -29.57 3.63
N GLU A 456 -7.84 -30.05 4.71
CA GLU A 456 -7.94 -29.31 5.96
C GLU A 456 -6.54 -29.14 6.54
N VAL A 457 -5.91 -28.01 6.24
CA VAL A 457 -4.93 -27.44 7.16
C VAL A 457 -5.76 -26.86 8.30
N ALA A 458 -5.60 -27.41 9.50
CA ALA A 458 -6.33 -26.96 10.68
C ALA A 458 -6.30 -25.42 10.80
N ASP A 459 -7.48 -24.80 10.86
CA ASP A 459 -7.65 -23.34 11.00
C ASP A 459 -6.93 -22.78 12.25
N ASP A 460 -6.57 -23.64 13.21
CA ASP A 460 -5.96 -23.31 14.49
C ASP A 460 -4.43 -23.54 14.55
N CYS A 461 -3.73 -23.64 13.42
CA CYS A 461 -2.27 -23.73 13.46
C CYS A 461 -1.65 -22.39 13.95
N PRO A 462 -1.00 -22.33 15.13
CA PRO A 462 -0.51 -21.08 15.72
C PRO A 462 0.56 -20.36 14.88
N LEU A 463 1.17 -21.08 13.94
CA LEU A 463 2.21 -20.58 13.04
C LEU A 463 1.68 -19.65 11.92
N PHE A 464 0.37 -19.57 11.69
CA PHE A 464 -0.20 -18.94 10.49
C PHE A 464 -1.16 -17.76 10.70
N LYS A 465 -1.36 -17.27 11.93
CA LYS A 465 -2.33 -16.18 12.21
C LYS A 465 -2.07 -14.90 11.37
N ASN A 466 -3.06 -14.52 10.54
CA ASN A 466 -3.05 -13.39 9.60
C ASN A 466 -2.95 -12.03 10.30
N TYR A 467 -1.73 -11.56 10.59
CA TYR A 467 -1.54 -10.28 11.28
C TYR A 467 -1.53 -9.01 10.40
N ASP A 468 -1.52 -9.10 9.06
CA ASP A 468 -1.14 -7.93 8.26
C ASP A 468 -1.85 -7.76 6.90
N ALA A 469 -2.94 -8.48 6.59
CA ALA A 469 -3.58 -8.36 5.27
C ALA A 469 -5.12 -8.29 5.24
N GLU A 470 -5.83 -8.89 6.21
CA GLU A 470 -7.30 -9.04 6.08
C GLU A 470 -8.13 -8.43 7.22
N THR A 471 -7.52 -8.10 8.37
CA THR A 471 -8.27 -7.64 9.56
C THR A 471 -7.98 -6.20 9.98
N GLY A 472 -7.09 -5.47 9.29
CA GLY A 472 -6.82 -4.06 9.58
C GLY A 472 -6.13 -3.76 10.93
N GLY A 473 -5.76 -4.77 11.71
CA GLY A 473 -5.11 -4.61 13.01
C GLY A 473 -3.58 -4.50 12.91
N CYS A 474 -3.04 -3.44 12.31
CA CYS A 474 -1.60 -3.16 12.42
C CYS A 474 -1.31 -2.67 13.85
N VAL A 475 -1.02 -3.60 14.76
CA VAL A 475 -0.70 -3.30 16.16
C VAL A 475 0.64 -2.56 16.22
N MET A 476 0.59 -1.23 16.29
CA MET A 476 1.79 -0.38 16.42
C MET A 476 1.92 0.26 17.81
N LEU A 477 0.95 0.05 18.68
CA LEU A 477 0.95 0.50 20.07
C LEU A 477 0.57 -0.68 20.97
N PRO A 478 1.24 -0.83 22.13
CA PRO A 478 0.90 -1.89 23.06
C PRO A 478 -0.47 -1.63 23.70
N THR A 479 -1.22 -2.69 23.94
CA THR A 479 -2.49 -2.66 24.67
C THR A 479 -2.25 -2.20 26.11
N ASN A 480 -3.11 -1.31 26.63
CA ASN A 480 -2.99 -0.80 28.00
C ASN A 480 -3.52 -1.81 29.05
N THR A 481 -2.89 -2.98 29.12
CA THR A 481 -3.20 -4.06 30.08
C THR A 481 -1.93 -4.84 30.37
N ASP A 482 -1.76 -5.31 31.61
CA ASP A 482 -0.68 -6.24 31.99
C ASP A 482 -1.13 -7.71 31.88
N ASP A 483 -2.43 -7.95 31.77
CA ASP A 483 -3.04 -9.25 31.59
C ASP A 483 -2.72 -9.81 30.19
N LEU A 484 -1.77 -10.74 30.16
CA LEU A 484 -1.30 -11.38 28.93
C LEU A 484 -2.40 -12.17 28.20
N SER A 485 -3.47 -12.58 28.90
CA SER A 485 -4.58 -13.33 28.29
C SER A 485 -5.46 -12.48 27.37
N GLN A 486 -5.43 -11.16 27.56
CA GLN A 486 -6.20 -10.19 26.77
C GLN A 486 -5.47 -9.75 25.49
N LEU A 487 -4.21 -10.16 25.33
CA LEU A 487 -3.37 -9.72 24.23
C LEU A 487 -3.60 -10.57 22.99
N CYS A 488 -3.55 -9.93 21.82
CA CYS A 488 -3.43 -10.68 20.58
C CYS A 488 -2.09 -11.42 20.55
N ALA A 489 -2.02 -12.55 19.84
CA ALA A 489 -0.84 -13.41 19.90
C ALA A 489 0.45 -12.72 19.35
N LEU A 490 0.33 -11.77 18.41
CA LEU A 490 1.47 -10.96 17.96
C LEU A 490 2.03 -10.07 19.08
N GLU A 491 1.15 -9.41 19.84
CA GLU A 491 1.57 -8.55 20.93
C GLU A 491 2.14 -9.38 22.09
N PHE A 492 1.51 -10.52 22.41
CA PHE A 492 1.99 -11.45 23.42
C PHE A 492 3.44 -11.89 23.12
N GLU A 493 3.72 -12.34 21.90
CA GLU A 493 5.07 -12.74 21.49
C GLU A 493 6.05 -11.56 21.52
N ALA A 494 5.63 -10.36 21.07
CA ALA A 494 6.46 -9.17 21.16
C ALA A 494 6.85 -8.82 22.60
N ARG A 495 5.91 -8.94 23.55
CA ARG A 495 6.18 -8.70 24.98
C ARG A 495 7.09 -9.74 25.59
N GLN A 496 7.01 -11.01 25.17
CA GLN A 496 7.96 -12.04 25.62
C GLN A 496 9.39 -11.71 25.19
N LEU A 497 9.60 -11.37 23.91
CA LEU A 497 10.92 -10.98 23.41
C LEU A 497 11.46 -9.72 24.08
N LEU A 498 10.60 -8.74 24.38
CA LEU A 498 11.00 -7.54 25.11
C LEU A 498 11.34 -7.83 26.58
N ALA A 499 10.63 -8.74 27.23
CA ALA A 499 10.91 -9.16 28.60
C ALA A 499 12.30 -9.81 28.71
N GLU A 500 12.68 -10.65 27.73
CA GLU A 500 14.04 -11.21 27.63
C GLU A 500 15.13 -10.13 27.50
N LEU A 501 14.79 -9.01 26.84
CA LEU A 501 15.66 -7.85 26.69
C LEU A 501 15.64 -6.93 27.92
N GLY A 502 14.80 -7.21 28.93
CA GLY A 502 14.68 -6.43 30.16
C GLY A 502 13.68 -5.28 30.09
N VAL A 503 12.77 -5.28 29.12
CA VAL A 503 11.67 -4.32 28.99
C VAL A 503 10.38 -5.01 29.44
N THR A 504 9.83 -4.60 30.58
CA THR A 504 8.66 -5.26 31.19
C THR A 504 7.33 -4.71 30.65
N SER A 505 6.23 -5.47 30.83
CA SER A 505 4.87 -5.00 30.50
C SER A 505 4.53 -3.67 31.20
N GLN A 506 4.94 -3.50 32.45
CA GLN A 506 4.70 -2.24 33.17
C GLN A 506 5.45 -1.06 32.55
N MET A 507 6.69 -1.28 32.09
CA MET A 507 7.46 -0.25 31.39
C MET A 507 6.79 0.15 30.08
N LEU A 508 6.22 -0.81 29.34
CA LEU A 508 5.45 -0.53 28.12
C LEU A 508 4.21 0.31 28.42
N ILE A 509 3.41 -0.09 29.42
CA ILE A 509 2.20 0.63 29.83
C ILE A 509 2.52 2.07 30.22
N ASN A 510 3.56 2.26 31.05
CA ASN A 510 3.99 3.59 31.48
C ASN A 510 4.50 4.46 30.31
N ALA A 511 4.96 3.84 29.23
CA ALA A 511 5.48 4.52 28.05
C ALA A 511 4.42 4.87 26.99
N ILE A 512 3.21 4.28 27.07
CA ILE A 512 2.11 4.53 26.12
C ILE A 512 1.82 6.03 25.91
N PRO A 513 1.71 6.88 26.96
CA PRO A 513 1.39 8.31 26.79
C PRO A 513 2.44 9.07 25.96
N SER A 514 3.69 8.62 25.98
CA SER A 514 4.78 9.22 25.20
C SER A 514 4.78 8.79 23.74
N GLY A 515 4.01 7.74 23.38
CA GLY A 515 3.91 7.23 22.02
C GLY A 515 5.28 6.99 21.38
N PRO A 516 5.52 7.42 20.13
CA PRO A 516 6.80 7.21 19.46
C PRO A 516 7.96 8.03 20.05
N ARG A 517 7.72 8.93 21.02
CA ARG A 517 8.80 9.67 21.71
C ARG A 517 9.45 8.87 22.84
N SER A 518 8.96 7.66 23.11
CA SER A 518 9.60 6.73 24.05
C SER A 518 10.48 5.70 23.32
N ASP A 519 11.69 5.51 23.82
CA ASP A 519 12.62 4.45 23.41
C ASP A 519 12.07 3.03 23.64
N ILE A 520 11.28 2.85 24.71
CA ILE A 520 10.58 1.59 25.02
C ILE A 520 9.51 1.30 23.94
N ILE A 521 8.71 2.29 23.56
CA ILE A 521 7.72 2.14 22.48
C ILE A 521 8.43 1.94 21.13
N GLY A 522 9.54 2.65 20.89
CA GLY A 522 10.39 2.45 19.72
C GLY A 522 10.88 1.00 19.60
N ALA A 523 11.41 0.43 20.70
CA ALA A 523 11.81 -0.97 20.77
C ALA A 523 10.65 -1.93 20.50
N TYR A 524 9.47 -1.68 21.07
CA TYR A 524 8.27 -2.47 20.83
C TYR A 524 7.87 -2.48 19.36
N ARG A 525 7.79 -1.31 18.73
CA ARG A 525 7.41 -1.16 17.31
C ARG A 525 8.41 -1.85 16.37
N ILE A 526 9.69 -1.83 16.72
CA ILE A 526 10.73 -2.56 15.99
C ILE A 526 10.51 -4.08 16.08
N VAL A 527 10.27 -4.61 17.28
CA VAL A 527 10.03 -6.05 17.51
C VAL A 527 8.77 -6.51 16.79
N VAL A 528 7.66 -5.79 16.93
CA VAL A 528 6.40 -6.14 16.25
C VAL A 528 6.59 -6.16 14.72
N ASN A 529 7.27 -5.14 14.18
CA ASN A 529 7.56 -5.11 12.75
C ASN A 529 8.43 -6.29 12.29
N ARG A 530 9.40 -6.73 13.10
CA ARG A 530 10.21 -7.92 12.81
C ARG A 530 9.33 -9.18 12.76
N LEU A 531 8.48 -9.38 13.76
CA LEU A 531 7.59 -10.54 13.84
C LEU A 531 6.65 -10.59 12.63
N GLN A 532 6.01 -9.47 12.28
CA GLN A 532 5.16 -9.39 11.09
C GLN A 532 5.91 -9.73 9.79
N LYS A 533 7.16 -9.27 9.64
CA LYS A 533 8.01 -9.63 8.50
C LYS A 533 8.31 -11.13 8.46
N GLN A 534 8.57 -11.76 9.61
CA GLN A 534 8.83 -13.20 9.71
C GLN A 534 7.58 -14.02 9.39
N SER A 535 6.42 -13.67 9.95
CA SER A 535 5.15 -14.33 9.63
C SER A 535 4.83 -14.28 8.15
N TRP A 536 5.10 -13.15 7.49
CA TRP A 536 4.91 -13.02 6.04
C TRP A 536 5.87 -13.93 5.25
N LEU A 537 7.16 -13.94 5.58
CA LEU A 537 8.14 -14.79 4.91
C LEU A 537 7.78 -16.28 5.04
N ALA A 538 7.33 -16.70 6.22
CA ALA A 538 6.87 -18.06 6.46
C ALA A 538 5.71 -18.45 5.54
N ARG A 539 4.70 -17.58 5.38
CA ARG A 539 3.60 -17.80 4.43
C ARG A 539 4.06 -17.93 3.00
N LYS A 540 4.93 -17.01 2.55
CA LYS A 540 5.43 -17.04 1.18
C LYS A 540 6.18 -18.34 0.88
N HIS A 541 6.96 -18.85 1.83
CA HIS A 541 7.60 -20.16 1.68
C HIS A 541 6.58 -21.30 1.55
N VAL A 542 5.50 -21.28 2.33
CA VAL A 542 4.42 -22.28 2.23
C VAL A 542 3.69 -22.18 0.89
N GLU A 543 3.31 -20.97 0.45
CA GLU A 543 2.66 -20.75 -0.85
C GLU A 543 3.54 -21.23 -2.01
N MET A 544 4.85 -20.94 -1.95
CA MET A 544 5.82 -21.43 -2.93
C MET A 544 5.94 -22.96 -2.89
N ALA A 545 5.94 -23.57 -1.71
CA ALA A 545 6.00 -25.03 -1.56
C ALA A 545 4.75 -25.71 -2.14
N LEU A 546 3.55 -25.17 -1.86
CA LEU A 546 2.28 -25.66 -2.39
C LEU A 546 2.20 -25.53 -3.93
N HIS A 547 2.86 -24.52 -4.52
CA HIS A 547 2.93 -24.37 -5.97
C HIS A 547 3.97 -25.28 -6.65
N LEU A 548 4.92 -25.85 -5.89
CA LEU A 548 5.93 -26.80 -6.38
C LEU A 548 5.48 -28.26 -6.32
N GLU A 549 4.36 -28.56 -5.65
CA GLU A 549 3.72 -29.87 -5.69
C GLU A 549 3.34 -30.22 -7.14
N PRO A 550 3.83 -31.33 -7.72
CA PRO A 550 3.47 -31.72 -9.07
C PRO A 550 1.96 -31.97 -9.12
N LYS A 551 1.23 -31.17 -9.91
CA LYS A 551 -0.19 -31.43 -10.20
C LYS A 551 -0.31 -32.89 -10.66
N PRO A 552 -1.14 -33.73 -10.03
CA PRO A 552 -1.31 -35.10 -10.48
C PRO A 552 -1.78 -35.05 -11.93
N GLU A 553 -1.05 -35.72 -12.82
CA GLU A 553 -1.47 -35.89 -14.21
C GLU A 553 -2.89 -36.45 -14.20
N LYS A 554 -3.86 -35.65 -14.64
CA LYS A 554 -5.20 -36.17 -14.91
C LYS A 554 -5.05 -37.18 -16.04
N ARG A 555 -4.96 -38.46 -15.69
CA ARG A 555 -5.07 -39.58 -16.62
C ARG A 555 -6.43 -39.44 -17.30
N ILE A 556 -6.43 -38.97 -18.54
CA ILE A 556 -7.62 -38.97 -19.38
C ILE A 556 -7.87 -40.44 -19.74
N GLU A 557 -8.71 -41.12 -18.98
CA GLU A 557 -9.29 -42.38 -19.42
C GLU A 557 -10.21 -42.07 -20.61
N ARG A 558 -9.72 -42.37 -21.81
CA ARG A 558 -10.57 -42.46 -22.99
C ARG A 558 -11.44 -43.70 -22.85
N GLN A 559 -12.66 -43.54 -22.32
CA GLN A 559 -13.69 -44.53 -22.57
C GLN A 559 -14.12 -44.43 -24.03
N CYS A 560 -13.73 -45.42 -24.84
CA CYS A 560 -14.40 -45.71 -26.11
C CYS A 560 -15.82 -46.17 -25.79
N CYS A 561 -16.80 -45.32 -26.04
CA CYS A 561 -18.16 -45.80 -26.30
C CYS A 561 -18.23 -46.16 -27.78
N ILE A 562 -18.28 -47.45 -28.07
CA ILE A 562 -18.76 -47.97 -29.35
C ILE A 562 -20.28 -47.81 -29.32
N LEU A 563 -20.82 -46.99 -30.22
CA LEU A 563 -21.94 -47.29 -31.12
C LEU A 563 -22.15 -46.11 -32.08
#